data_AF-A0A7J8M512-F1
#
_entry.id   AF-A0A7J8M512-F1
#
_cell.length_a   1.000
_cell.length_b   1.000
_cell.length_c   1.000
_cell.angle_alpha   90.00
_cell.angle_beta   90.00
_cell.angle_gamma   90.00
#
_symmetry.space_group_name_H-M   'P 1'
#
loop_
_entity.id
_entity.type
_entity.pdbx_description
1 polymer ?
#
loop_
_entity_poly.entity_id
_entity_poly.type
_entity_poly.pdbx_seq_one_letter_code
_entity_poly.pdbx_strand_id
1 'polypeptide(L)'
;MLTVSDDEFWEGVSPVEFGDLPALQDAVTVVGYPIGGDTISVTSGVVSRIEILSYVHGSTELLGLQIDAAINSGNSGGPAFNDKGNCVGIAFQSLKHEDAENIGYVIPTPVIMHFIQDYEKNGAYTGFPILGVEWQKMENPDLRLAMGMKSDQKGVRIRRIEPTAPESHLLKPSDVILSFDGVKVANDGTVPFRHGERIGFSYLVSQKYTGDTALVKVLRDSKILEFDIKLATHKRLIPAHTNAKPPSYYIIAGFVFTAVTVPYLRSEYGKDYEFDAPVKLLDKHLHAMAESTDEQLVVISQVLVADINIGYEDIVNTQVLAFNGKPVKNLKSLANMVDNCNDEYLRFDLEYQ
;
A
#
# COMPACT_ATOMS: atom_id res chain seq x y z
N MET A 1 16.52 8.38 -0.96
CA MET A 1 17.41 9.41 -1.55
C MET A 1 18.83 8.91 -1.45
N LEU A 2 19.65 9.19 -2.45
CA LEU A 2 21.06 8.86 -2.46
C LEU A 2 21.87 10.16 -2.39
N THR A 3 23.07 10.06 -1.83
CA THR A 3 24.09 11.12 -1.89
C THR A 3 25.43 10.47 -2.17
N VAL A 4 26.36 11.24 -2.74
CA VAL A 4 27.71 10.81 -3.11
C VAL A 4 28.69 11.70 -2.36
N SER A 5 29.61 11.09 -1.62
CA SER A 5 30.57 11.80 -0.78
C SER A 5 31.77 12.37 -1.54
N ASP A 6 32.03 11.87 -2.75
CA ASP A 6 33.11 12.33 -3.60
C ASP A 6 32.68 13.60 -4.35
N ASP A 7 33.39 14.69 -4.12
CA ASP A 7 33.08 15.99 -4.74
C ASP A 7 33.29 15.98 -6.26
N GLU A 8 34.18 15.12 -6.79
CA GLU A 8 34.41 14.98 -8.23
C GLU A 8 33.12 14.61 -8.98
N PHE A 9 32.23 13.85 -8.33
CA PHE A 9 30.93 13.49 -8.89
C PHE A 9 30.03 14.72 -9.15
N TRP A 10 30.19 15.78 -8.36
CA TRP A 10 29.34 16.98 -8.40
C TRP A 10 29.96 18.12 -9.24
N GLU A 11 31.22 18.00 -9.66
CA GLU A 11 31.89 19.05 -10.42
C GLU A 11 31.22 19.27 -11.80
N GLY A 12 30.77 20.50 -12.04
CA GLY A 12 30.21 20.90 -13.35
C GLY A 12 28.82 20.36 -13.67
N VAL A 13 28.13 19.71 -12.72
CA VAL A 13 26.76 19.22 -12.93
C VAL A 13 25.72 20.31 -12.63
N SER A 14 24.76 20.50 -13.54
CA SER A 14 23.57 21.31 -13.28
C SER A 14 22.47 20.40 -12.72
N PRO A 15 21.89 20.70 -11.55
CA PRO A 15 20.82 19.89 -11.00
C PRO A 15 19.56 19.99 -11.87
N VAL A 16 18.77 18.93 -11.84
CA VAL A 16 17.45 18.90 -12.48
C VAL A 16 16.46 19.74 -11.67
N GLU A 17 15.69 20.59 -12.36
CA GLU A 17 14.61 21.36 -11.75
C GLU A 17 13.26 20.65 -11.94
N PHE A 18 12.41 20.69 -10.91
CA PHE A 18 11.06 20.12 -10.97
C PHE A 18 10.07 21.07 -11.65
N GLY A 19 9.20 20.50 -12.48
CA GLY A 19 8.08 21.18 -13.10
C GLY A 19 6.75 20.89 -12.42
N ASP A 20 5.73 21.61 -12.86
CA ASP A 20 4.34 21.37 -12.46
C ASP A 20 3.80 20.03 -12.96
N LEU A 21 2.68 19.59 -12.37
CA LEU A 21 1.96 18.42 -12.85
C LEU A 21 1.47 18.62 -14.30
N PRO A 22 1.89 17.79 -15.26
CA PRO A 22 1.58 17.98 -16.68
C PRO A 22 0.09 17.73 -16.98
N ALA A 23 -0.43 18.32 -18.05
CA ALA A 23 -1.77 18.05 -18.58
C ALA A 23 -1.81 16.77 -19.40
N LEU A 24 -3.03 16.27 -19.69
CA LEU A 24 -3.19 15.19 -20.67
C LEU A 24 -2.71 15.67 -22.04
N GLN A 25 -2.05 14.77 -22.78
CA GLN A 25 -1.41 15.03 -24.08
C GLN A 25 -0.14 15.91 -24.05
N ASP A 26 0.29 16.41 -22.89
CA ASP A 26 1.59 17.08 -22.80
C ASP A 26 2.72 16.12 -23.19
N ALA A 27 3.68 16.63 -23.96
CA ALA A 27 4.86 15.86 -24.36
C ALA A 27 5.73 15.52 -23.14
N VAL A 28 6.22 14.28 -23.11
CA VAL A 28 7.10 13.78 -22.07
C VAL A 28 8.27 13.02 -22.67
N THR A 29 9.47 13.26 -22.14
CA THR A 29 10.69 12.57 -22.53
C THR A 29 11.33 11.92 -21.31
N VAL A 30 11.53 10.61 -21.36
CA VAL A 30 12.18 9.84 -20.29
C VAL A 30 13.63 9.58 -20.66
N VAL A 31 14.52 9.82 -19.71
CA VAL A 31 15.96 9.66 -19.87
C VAL A 31 16.46 8.64 -18.86
N GLY A 32 17.23 7.64 -19.32
CA GLY A 32 17.74 6.58 -18.45
C GLY A 32 18.80 5.71 -19.13
N TYR A 33 19.14 4.59 -18.49
CA TYR A 33 20.14 3.64 -18.97
C TYR A 33 19.51 2.24 -19.06
N PRO A 34 19.21 1.72 -20.26
CA PRO A 34 18.54 0.42 -20.41
C PRO A 34 19.46 -0.73 -19.98
N ILE A 35 18.87 -1.86 -19.58
CA ILE A 35 19.65 -3.07 -19.21
C ILE A 35 20.63 -3.44 -20.33
N GLY A 36 21.88 -3.69 -19.94
CA GLY A 36 22.93 -4.21 -20.82
C GLY A 36 23.74 -3.16 -21.57
N GLY A 37 23.48 -1.86 -21.34
CA GLY A 37 24.28 -0.76 -21.88
C GLY A 37 24.70 0.24 -20.79
N ASP A 38 25.79 0.95 -21.05
CA ASP A 38 26.30 2.09 -20.26
C ASP A 38 26.02 3.44 -20.94
N THR A 39 25.37 3.42 -22.10
CA THR A 39 24.99 4.61 -22.87
C THR A 39 23.59 5.08 -22.53
N ILE A 40 23.41 6.41 -22.53
CA ILE A 40 22.11 7.05 -22.30
C ILE A 40 21.08 6.66 -23.38
N SER A 41 19.85 6.42 -22.93
CA SER A 41 18.68 6.18 -23.78
C SER A 41 17.63 7.24 -23.53
N VAL A 42 16.93 7.63 -24.59
CA VAL A 42 15.85 8.61 -24.55
C VAL A 42 14.61 7.99 -25.20
N THR A 43 13.50 7.99 -24.48
CA THR A 43 12.18 7.63 -25.03
C THR A 43 11.23 8.82 -24.89
N SER A 44 10.38 9.04 -25.87
CA SER A 44 9.43 10.16 -25.88
C SER A 44 8.03 9.67 -26.13
N GLY A 45 7.06 10.40 -25.58
CA GLY A 45 5.65 10.13 -25.69
C GLY A 45 4.84 11.32 -25.19
N VAL A 46 3.62 11.06 -24.76
CA VAL A 46 2.71 12.01 -24.12
C VAL A 46 2.13 11.45 -22.83
N VAL A 47 1.63 12.34 -21.98
CA VAL A 47 0.83 11.95 -20.81
C VAL A 47 -0.54 11.45 -21.27
N SER A 48 -0.76 10.13 -21.19
CA SER A 48 -1.98 9.48 -21.65
C SER A 48 -3.09 9.49 -20.60
N ARG A 49 -2.74 9.40 -19.31
CA ARG A 49 -3.69 9.40 -18.20
C ARG A 49 -3.06 9.92 -16.92
N ILE A 50 -3.88 10.51 -16.07
CA ILE A 50 -3.54 10.80 -14.67
C ILE A 50 -4.55 10.09 -13.79
N GLU A 51 -4.08 9.19 -12.94
CA GLU A 51 -4.95 8.39 -12.09
C GLU A 51 -4.30 8.05 -10.76
N ILE A 52 -5.11 7.52 -9.85
CA ILE A 52 -4.63 6.89 -8.63
C ILE A 52 -4.29 5.45 -8.98
N LEU A 53 -3.03 5.05 -8.75
CA LEU A 53 -2.54 3.71 -9.07
C LEU A 53 -1.82 3.11 -7.87
N SER A 54 -1.85 1.79 -7.79
CA SER A 54 -1.14 1.05 -6.73
C SER A 54 0.34 0.96 -7.08
N TYR A 55 1.17 1.55 -6.22
CA TYR A 55 2.62 1.50 -6.38
C TYR A 55 3.11 0.12 -5.97
N VAL A 56 3.73 -0.58 -6.92
CA VAL A 56 3.97 -2.03 -6.90
C VAL A 56 4.68 -2.53 -5.64
N HIS A 57 5.59 -1.75 -5.06
CA HIS A 57 6.36 -2.13 -3.87
C HIS A 57 5.80 -1.59 -2.55
N GLY A 58 4.95 -0.57 -2.59
CA GLY A 58 4.41 0.09 -1.39
C GLY A 58 2.96 -0.28 -1.07
N SER A 59 2.26 -0.93 -2.01
CA SER A 59 0.82 -1.26 -1.93
C SER A 59 -0.05 -0.10 -1.42
N THR A 60 0.39 1.11 -1.69
CA THR A 60 -0.32 2.35 -1.40
C THR A 60 -0.74 2.94 -2.73
N GLU A 61 -1.98 3.40 -2.79
CA GLU A 61 -2.55 4.01 -3.98
C GLU A 61 -2.25 5.50 -3.97
N LEU A 62 -1.43 5.95 -4.92
CA LEU A 62 -0.99 7.34 -5.03
C LEU A 62 -1.22 7.87 -6.44
N LEU A 63 -1.15 9.18 -6.59
CA LEU A 63 -1.18 9.82 -7.90
C LEU A 63 -0.06 9.27 -8.80
N GLY A 64 -0.38 8.94 -10.03
CA GLY A 64 0.60 8.59 -11.03
C GLY A 64 0.20 9.07 -12.42
N LEU A 65 1.21 9.23 -13.27
CA LEU A 65 1.02 9.56 -14.68
C LEU A 65 1.23 8.28 -15.48
N GLN A 66 0.28 7.97 -16.36
CA GLN A 66 0.49 7.01 -17.42
C GLN A 66 1.00 7.75 -18.65
N ILE A 67 2.04 7.21 -19.29
CA ILE A 67 2.64 7.75 -20.51
C ILE A 67 2.68 6.66 -21.58
N ASP A 68 2.71 7.06 -22.85
CA ASP A 68 2.87 6.13 -23.98
C ASP A 68 4.33 5.98 -24.45
N ALA A 69 5.27 6.55 -23.70
CA ALA A 69 6.69 6.30 -23.92
C ALA A 69 7.08 4.92 -23.38
N ALA A 70 7.90 4.19 -24.14
CA ALA A 70 8.44 2.91 -23.70
C ALA A 70 9.32 3.07 -22.44
N ILE A 71 8.99 2.30 -21.39
CA ILE A 71 9.77 2.20 -20.16
C ILE A 71 10.28 0.77 -20.03
N ASN A 72 11.59 0.60 -20.25
CA ASN A 72 12.28 -0.67 -20.06
C ASN A 72 12.98 -0.70 -18.71
N SER A 73 13.26 -1.90 -18.21
CA SER A 73 14.15 -2.08 -17.06
C SER A 73 15.48 -1.35 -17.30
N GLY A 74 15.96 -0.62 -16.29
CA GLY A 74 17.12 0.27 -16.38
C GLY A 74 16.76 1.76 -16.60
N ASN A 75 15.67 2.07 -17.31
CA ASN A 75 15.18 3.45 -17.38
C ASN A 75 14.35 3.84 -16.14
N SER A 76 13.86 2.86 -15.39
CA SER A 76 13.20 3.08 -14.09
C SER A 76 14.16 3.75 -13.10
N GLY A 77 13.69 4.80 -12.43
CA GLY A 77 14.50 5.67 -11.57
C GLY A 77 15.05 6.91 -12.28
N GLY A 78 15.01 6.93 -13.63
CA GLY A 78 15.38 8.10 -14.42
C GLY A 78 14.31 9.21 -14.42
N PRO A 79 14.68 10.46 -14.73
CA PRO A 79 13.74 11.57 -14.81
C PRO A 79 12.87 11.52 -16.07
N ALA A 80 11.64 12.01 -15.94
CA ALA A 80 10.74 12.33 -17.04
C ALA A 80 10.64 13.85 -17.18
N PHE A 81 10.88 14.40 -18.36
CA PHE A 81 10.92 15.84 -18.64
C PHE A 81 9.74 16.29 -19.51
N ASN A 82 9.28 17.52 -19.29
CA ASN A 82 8.41 18.20 -20.25
C ASN A 82 9.21 18.88 -21.38
N ASP A 83 8.50 19.51 -22.32
CA ASP A 83 9.07 20.24 -23.47
C ASP A 83 9.95 21.44 -23.10
N LYS A 84 9.84 21.94 -21.86
CA LYS A 84 10.67 23.03 -21.30
C LYS A 84 11.94 22.52 -20.61
N GLY A 85 12.15 21.21 -20.52
CA GLY A 85 13.29 20.61 -19.84
C GLY A 85 13.15 20.50 -18.32
N ASN A 86 11.95 20.75 -17.77
CA ASN A 86 11.69 20.57 -16.34
C ASN A 86 11.23 19.13 -16.06
N CYS A 87 11.71 18.55 -14.97
CA CYS A 87 11.35 17.21 -14.55
C CYS A 87 9.93 17.17 -14.00
N VAL A 88 9.06 16.41 -14.65
CA VAL A 88 7.66 16.17 -14.25
C VAL A 88 7.48 14.90 -13.42
N GLY A 89 8.55 14.13 -13.22
CA GLY A 89 8.55 12.99 -12.30
C GLY A 89 9.66 11.97 -12.54
N ILE A 90 9.54 10.82 -11.87
CA ILE A 90 10.49 9.70 -11.97
C ILE A 90 9.82 8.54 -12.69
N ALA A 91 10.43 8.05 -13.78
CA ALA A 91 9.93 6.89 -14.49
C ALA A 91 9.96 5.64 -13.62
N PHE A 92 8.90 4.83 -13.65
CA PHE A 92 8.86 3.53 -12.99
C PHE A 92 8.09 2.52 -13.83
N GLN A 93 8.56 1.27 -13.78
CA GLN A 93 7.92 0.17 -14.49
C GLN A 93 6.76 -0.42 -13.68
N SER A 94 5.65 -0.68 -14.36
CA SER A 94 4.54 -1.46 -13.79
C SER A 94 4.75 -2.95 -14.06
N LEU A 95 4.70 -3.78 -13.01
CA LEU A 95 4.81 -5.24 -13.15
C LEU A 95 3.56 -5.89 -13.77
N LYS A 96 2.42 -5.19 -13.81
CA LYS A 96 1.15 -5.76 -14.28
C LYS A 96 1.05 -5.89 -15.81
N HIS A 97 1.98 -5.28 -16.53
CA HIS A 97 1.89 -5.09 -17.97
C HIS A 97 3.17 -5.57 -18.66
N GLU A 98 3.79 -6.67 -18.20
CA GLU A 98 4.94 -7.30 -18.90
C GLU A 98 4.62 -7.52 -20.40
N ASP A 99 3.34 -7.69 -20.76
CA ASP A 99 2.85 -7.87 -22.13
C ASP A 99 2.27 -6.61 -22.83
N ALA A 100 2.14 -5.46 -22.15
CA ALA A 100 1.55 -4.26 -22.77
C ALA A 100 2.65 -3.32 -23.28
N GLU A 101 2.82 -3.32 -24.60
CA GLU A 101 3.69 -2.36 -25.28
C GLU A 101 3.22 -0.92 -25.06
N ASN A 102 4.16 0.00 -24.85
CA ASN A 102 3.93 1.45 -24.75
C ASN A 102 3.02 1.89 -23.59
N ILE A 103 3.08 1.22 -22.43
CA ILE A 103 2.49 1.73 -21.19
C ILE A 103 3.60 1.95 -20.16
N GLY A 104 4.02 3.20 -20.02
CA GLY A 104 4.93 3.66 -18.98
C GLY A 104 4.18 4.33 -17.84
N TYR A 105 4.80 4.36 -16.66
CA TYR A 105 4.30 5.17 -15.55
C TYR A 105 5.38 6.09 -15.00
N VAL A 106 4.95 7.23 -14.46
CA VAL A 106 5.81 8.24 -13.85
C VAL A 106 5.26 8.62 -12.48
N ILE A 107 6.13 8.61 -11.47
CA ILE A 107 5.88 9.14 -10.13
C ILE A 107 5.92 10.67 -10.24
N PRO A 108 4.79 11.39 -10.09
CA PRO A 108 4.72 12.80 -10.43
C PRO A 108 5.35 13.67 -9.34
N THR A 109 5.70 14.91 -9.71
CA THR A 109 6.34 15.86 -8.79
C THR A 109 5.60 16.09 -7.46
N PRO A 110 4.26 16.11 -7.35
CA PRO A 110 3.61 16.25 -6.05
C PRO A 110 3.92 15.10 -5.08
N VAL A 111 4.07 13.87 -5.59
CA VAL A 111 4.43 12.70 -4.77
C VAL A 111 5.90 12.76 -4.36
N ILE A 112 6.78 13.19 -5.27
CA ILE A 112 8.22 13.39 -4.98
C ILE A 112 8.41 14.47 -3.92
N MET A 113 7.75 15.62 -4.10
CA MET A 113 7.85 16.74 -3.17
C MET A 113 7.29 16.39 -1.79
N HIS A 114 6.20 15.63 -1.73
CA HIS A 114 5.69 15.11 -0.45
C HIS A 114 6.75 14.26 0.26
N PHE A 115 7.37 13.31 -0.45
CA PHE A 115 8.41 12.46 0.12
C PHE A 115 9.66 13.26 0.59
N ILE A 116 10.12 14.25 -0.20
CA ILE A 116 11.26 15.10 0.17
C ILE A 116 10.92 15.90 1.44
N GLN A 117 9.77 16.57 1.46
CA GLN A 117 9.34 17.40 2.59
C GLN A 117 9.09 16.58 3.87
N ASP A 118 8.54 15.37 3.73
CA ASP A 118 8.39 14.43 4.84
C ASP A 118 9.75 14.09 5.47
N TYR A 119 10.72 13.72 4.63
CA TYR A 119 12.06 13.39 5.09
C TYR A 119 12.78 14.59 5.71
N GLU A 120 12.72 15.77 5.08
CA GLU A 120 13.34 17.00 5.61
C GLU A 120 12.79 17.39 6.98
N LYS A 121 11.48 17.26 7.17
CA LYS A 121 10.80 17.62 8.42
C LYS A 121 11.08 16.63 9.54
N ASN A 122 11.09 15.34 9.23
CA ASN A 122 11.08 14.27 10.24
C ASN A 122 12.43 13.55 10.39
N GLY A 123 13.39 13.78 9.48
CA GLY A 123 14.66 13.05 9.41
C GLY A 123 14.50 11.58 9.00
N ALA A 124 13.29 11.15 8.65
CA ALA A 124 12.94 9.79 8.27
C ALA A 124 11.64 9.82 7.45
N TYR A 125 11.43 8.78 6.63
CA TYR A 125 10.18 8.61 5.91
C TYR A 125 9.07 8.14 6.86
N THR A 126 7.96 8.89 6.91
CA THR A 126 6.79 8.61 7.76
C THR A 126 5.60 8.04 7.00
N GLY A 127 5.70 7.91 5.67
CA GLY A 127 4.67 7.28 4.86
C GLY A 127 3.60 8.24 4.35
N PHE A 128 2.74 7.70 3.48
CA PHE A 128 1.52 8.37 3.04
C PHE A 128 0.35 7.92 3.93
N PRO A 129 -0.45 8.86 4.47
CA PRO A 129 -1.63 8.51 5.24
C PRO A 129 -2.73 7.93 4.36
N ILE A 130 -3.60 7.14 4.99
CA ILE A 130 -4.86 6.68 4.41
C ILE A 130 -6.04 7.00 5.33
N LEU A 131 -7.24 6.93 4.78
CA LEU A 131 -8.46 6.74 5.54
C LEU A 131 -8.78 5.25 5.42
N GLY A 132 -8.53 4.48 6.48
CA GLY A 132 -8.70 3.04 6.64
C GLY A 132 -10.14 2.58 6.58
N VAL A 133 -10.83 2.92 5.49
CA VAL A 133 -12.22 2.55 5.23
C VAL A 133 -12.33 1.86 3.88
N GLU A 134 -12.99 0.71 3.86
CA GLU A 134 -13.53 0.16 2.63
C GLU A 134 -14.89 0.81 2.36
N TRP A 135 -15.16 1.21 1.12
CA TRP A 135 -16.39 1.90 0.78
C TRP A 135 -17.12 1.27 -0.41
N GLN A 136 -18.34 1.73 -0.65
CA GLN A 136 -19.23 1.33 -1.73
C GLN A 136 -19.83 2.56 -2.40
N LYS A 137 -19.91 2.50 -3.74
CA LYS A 137 -20.58 3.51 -4.56
C LYS A 137 -22.07 3.63 -4.23
N MET A 138 -22.61 4.84 -4.31
CA MET A 138 -24.01 5.17 -4.04
C MET A 138 -24.77 5.63 -5.29
N GLU A 139 -24.44 5.05 -6.46
CA GLU A 139 -25.06 5.43 -7.76
C GLU A 139 -26.53 5.03 -7.86
N ASN A 140 -26.91 3.92 -7.21
CA ASN A 140 -28.29 3.44 -7.17
C ASN A 140 -29.17 4.41 -6.33
N PRO A 141 -30.27 4.95 -6.90
CA PRO A 141 -31.13 5.91 -6.21
C PRO A 141 -31.89 5.31 -5.01
N ASP A 142 -32.32 4.05 -5.09
CA ASP A 142 -33.05 3.39 -4.01
C ASP A 142 -32.16 3.16 -2.79
N LEU A 143 -30.88 2.82 -3.01
CA LEU A 143 -29.87 2.72 -1.96
C LEU A 143 -29.68 4.08 -1.26
N ARG A 144 -29.62 5.18 -2.00
CA ARG A 144 -29.53 6.53 -1.41
C ARG A 144 -30.77 6.87 -0.58
N LEU A 145 -31.96 6.59 -1.12
CA LEU A 145 -33.24 6.83 -0.46
C LEU A 145 -33.35 6.02 0.84
N ALA A 146 -33.00 4.73 0.81
CA ALA A 146 -33.01 3.84 1.96
C ALA A 146 -32.05 4.30 3.07
N MET A 147 -30.94 4.95 2.70
CA MET A 147 -29.97 5.55 3.63
C MET A 147 -30.37 6.96 4.10
N GLY A 148 -31.54 7.46 3.71
CA GLY A 148 -32.05 8.77 4.12
C GLY A 148 -31.34 9.96 3.46
N MET A 149 -30.65 9.74 2.34
CA MET A 149 -29.99 10.83 1.60
C MET A 149 -31.03 11.70 0.90
N LYS A 150 -30.85 13.02 0.98
CA LYS A 150 -31.59 14.00 0.18
C LYS A 150 -31.18 13.90 -1.30
N SER A 151 -32.04 14.40 -2.20
CA SER A 151 -31.83 14.33 -3.65
C SER A 151 -30.56 15.05 -4.14
N ASP A 152 -30.10 16.07 -3.42
CA ASP A 152 -28.89 16.83 -3.70
C ASP A 152 -27.61 16.24 -3.07
N GLN A 153 -27.76 15.28 -2.16
CA GLN A 153 -26.63 14.64 -1.47
C GLN A 153 -26.01 13.55 -2.32
N LYS A 154 -24.68 13.48 -2.26
CA LYS A 154 -23.84 12.46 -2.89
C LYS A 154 -22.74 12.03 -1.93
N GLY A 155 -22.20 10.84 -2.13
CA GLY A 155 -21.13 10.31 -1.29
C GLY A 155 -20.90 8.82 -1.46
N VAL A 156 -20.06 8.25 -0.60
CA VAL A 156 -19.77 6.81 -0.60
C VAL A 156 -20.12 6.19 0.75
N ARG A 157 -20.66 4.97 0.75
CA ARG A 157 -21.04 4.25 1.97
C ARG A 157 -19.86 3.47 2.52
N ILE A 158 -19.54 3.62 3.80
CA ILE A 158 -18.54 2.82 4.48
C ILE A 158 -19.04 1.38 4.62
N ARG A 159 -18.28 0.40 4.11
CA ARG A 159 -18.52 -1.04 4.28
C ARG A 159 -17.84 -1.56 5.55
N ARG A 160 -16.55 -1.27 5.70
CA ARG A 160 -15.70 -1.73 6.80
C ARG A 160 -14.71 -0.63 7.16
N ILE A 161 -14.23 -0.68 8.40
CA ILE A 161 -13.22 0.23 8.92
C ILE A 161 -12.12 -0.63 9.52
N GLU A 162 -10.87 -0.30 9.20
CA GLU A 162 -9.69 -0.93 9.78
C GLU A 162 -9.72 -0.75 11.31
N PRO A 163 -9.75 -1.83 12.11
CA PRO A 163 -9.82 -1.73 13.57
C PRO A 163 -8.66 -0.91 14.17
N THR A 164 -7.50 -0.99 13.53
CA THR A 164 -6.27 -0.30 13.96
C THR A 164 -6.20 1.17 13.57
N ALA A 165 -7.14 1.66 12.74
CA ALA A 165 -7.13 3.04 12.28
C ALA A 165 -7.84 3.97 13.29
N PRO A 166 -7.36 5.21 13.52
CA PRO A 166 -7.95 6.15 14.49
C PRO A 166 -9.45 6.41 14.29
N GLU A 167 -9.90 6.40 13.05
CA GLU A 167 -11.29 6.60 12.65
C GLU A 167 -12.24 5.47 13.06
N SER A 168 -11.75 4.30 13.47
CA SER A 168 -12.59 3.16 13.91
C SER A 168 -13.45 3.51 15.13
N HIS A 169 -13.03 4.49 15.93
CA HIS A 169 -13.76 4.99 17.09
C HIS A 169 -14.74 6.12 16.78
N LEU A 170 -14.67 6.71 15.58
CA LEU A 170 -15.44 7.90 15.19
C LEU A 170 -16.47 7.57 14.10
N LEU A 171 -16.01 6.92 13.04
CA LEU A 171 -16.80 6.46 11.90
C LEU A 171 -17.46 5.12 12.22
N LYS A 172 -18.52 4.79 11.48
CA LYS A 172 -19.24 3.52 11.61
C LYS A 172 -19.50 2.92 10.22
N PRO A 173 -19.57 1.58 10.12
CA PRO A 173 -20.13 0.94 8.95
C PRO A 173 -21.51 1.54 8.62
N SER A 174 -21.79 1.70 7.33
CA SER A 174 -22.97 2.35 6.77
C SER A 174 -23.06 3.87 6.89
N ASP A 175 -22.08 4.56 7.51
CA ASP A 175 -21.97 6.00 7.30
C ASP A 175 -21.79 6.32 5.82
N VAL A 176 -22.38 7.42 5.34
CA VAL A 176 -22.14 7.92 3.99
C VAL A 176 -21.20 9.11 4.06
N ILE A 177 -19.97 8.99 3.56
CA ILE A 177 -19.01 10.09 3.48
C ILE A 177 -19.47 11.08 2.41
N LEU A 178 -19.81 12.29 2.83
CA LEU A 178 -20.32 13.37 1.98
C LEU A 178 -19.21 14.31 1.51
N SER A 179 -18.22 14.58 2.37
CA SER A 179 -17.07 15.41 2.03
C SER A 179 -15.84 15.11 2.87
N PHE A 180 -14.67 15.40 2.30
CA PHE A 180 -13.37 15.36 2.95
C PHE A 180 -12.74 16.75 2.84
N ASP A 181 -12.40 17.38 3.97
CA ASP A 181 -11.94 18.78 4.07
C ASP A 181 -12.82 19.78 3.29
N GLY A 182 -14.14 19.60 3.38
CA GLY A 182 -15.12 20.42 2.67
C GLY A 182 -15.26 20.13 1.18
N VAL A 183 -14.40 19.29 0.58
CA VAL A 183 -14.51 18.85 -0.81
C VAL A 183 -15.56 17.76 -0.92
N LYS A 184 -16.63 18.00 -1.70
CA LYS A 184 -17.75 17.08 -1.87
C LYS A 184 -17.33 15.81 -2.63
N VAL A 185 -17.65 14.65 -2.05
CA VAL A 185 -17.42 13.33 -2.65
C VAL A 185 -18.65 12.94 -3.47
N ALA A 186 -18.45 12.47 -4.71
CA ALA A 186 -19.53 11.98 -5.55
C ALA A 186 -19.90 10.52 -5.26
N ASN A 187 -21.00 10.05 -5.85
CA ASN A 187 -21.52 8.69 -5.66
C ASN A 187 -20.57 7.58 -6.15
N ASP A 188 -19.65 7.92 -7.04
CA ASP A 188 -18.62 7.02 -7.58
C ASP A 188 -17.31 7.08 -6.78
N GLY A 189 -17.22 7.91 -5.73
CA GLY A 189 -16.01 8.11 -4.93
C GLY A 189 -15.05 9.17 -5.49
N THR A 190 -15.43 9.91 -6.53
CA THR A 190 -14.56 10.93 -7.11
C THR A 190 -14.78 12.32 -6.51
N VAL A 191 -13.76 13.18 -6.60
CA VAL A 191 -13.76 14.60 -6.23
C VAL A 191 -13.29 15.44 -7.42
N PRO A 192 -13.61 16.75 -7.48
CA PRO A 192 -13.02 17.65 -8.46
C PRO A 192 -11.49 17.66 -8.34
N PHE A 193 -10.78 17.58 -9.47
CA PHE A 193 -9.32 17.55 -9.49
C PHE A 193 -8.74 18.85 -10.07
N ARG A 194 -8.90 19.05 -11.37
CA ARG A 194 -8.50 20.26 -12.13
C ARG A 194 -9.48 20.48 -13.28
N HIS A 195 -9.22 21.44 -14.18
CA HIS A 195 -10.08 21.86 -15.29
C HIS A 195 -10.87 20.73 -15.97
N GLY A 196 -12.11 20.48 -15.51
CA GLY A 196 -13.01 19.46 -16.05
C GLY A 196 -12.71 18.00 -15.63
N GLU A 197 -11.65 17.76 -14.86
CA GLU A 197 -11.20 16.42 -14.45
C GLU A 197 -11.66 16.05 -13.04
N ARG A 198 -11.82 14.75 -12.80
CA ARG A 198 -12.19 14.17 -11.50
C ARG A 198 -11.19 13.08 -11.13
N ILE A 199 -10.92 12.92 -9.84
CA ILE A 199 -10.00 11.92 -9.30
C ILE A 199 -10.61 11.22 -8.09
N GLY A 200 -10.15 10.02 -7.73
CA GLY A 200 -10.58 9.36 -6.49
C GLY A 200 -10.29 10.22 -5.26
N PHE A 201 -11.21 10.25 -4.28
CA PHE A 201 -11.04 11.08 -3.09
C PHE A 201 -9.80 10.72 -2.24
N SER A 202 -9.26 9.50 -2.40
CA SER A 202 -7.98 9.07 -1.80
C SER A 202 -6.80 9.97 -2.19
N TYR A 203 -6.90 10.69 -3.31
CA TYR A 203 -5.95 11.74 -3.66
C TYR A 203 -5.83 12.80 -2.56
N LEU A 204 -6.96 13.31 -2.06
CA LEU A 204 -6.97 14.35 -1.02
C LEU A 204 -6.35 13.85 0.29
N VAL A 205 -6.52 12.55 0.57
CA VAL A 205 -5.94 11.91 1.75
C VAL A 205 -4.43 11.79 1.59
N SER A 206 -3.96 11.24 0.47
CA SER A 206 -2.54 10.98 0.22
C SER A 206 -1.71 12.25 0.01
N GLN A 207 -2.32 13.39 -0.29
CA GLN A 207 -1.62 14.68 -0.29
C GLN A 207 -1.24 15.18 1.11
N LYS A 208 -1.88 14.66 2.17
CA LYS A 208 -1.56 15.04 3.56
C LYS A 208 -0.39 14.24 4.10
N TYR A 209 0.14 14.66 5.25
CA TYR A 209 1.20 13.96 5.97
C TYR A 209 0.62 13.08 7.08
N THR A 210 1.35 12.01 7.42
CA THR A 210 1.02 11.17 8.57
C THR A 210 0.97 12.02 9.84
N GLY A 211 -0.14 11.92 10.58
CA GLY A 211 -0.39 12.71 11.77
C GLY A 211 -1.17 14.01 11.54
N ASP A 212 -1.38 14.43 10.30
CA ASP A 212 -2.31 15.53 9.98
C ASP A 212 -3.76 15.14 10.32
N THR A 213 -4.59 16.15 10.54
CA THR A 213 -6.03 15.99 10.77
C THR A 213 -6.82 16.35 9.53
N ALA A 214 -7.90 15.62 9.24
CA ALA A 214 -8.84 15.92 8.17
C ALA A 214 -10.28 15.97 8.68
N LEU A 215 -11.06 16.93 8.17
CA LEU A 215 -12.48 17.06 8.49
C LEU A 215 -13.30 16.14 7.58
N VAL A 216 -13.86 15.09 8.15
CA VAL A 216 -14.71 14.13 7.44
C VAL A 216 -16.16 14.36 7.82
N LYS A 217 -16.99 14.68 6.81
CA LYS A 217 -18.43 14.88 6.97
C LYS A 217 -19.16 13.63 6.53
N VAL A 218 -20.00 13.08 7.39
CA VAL A 218 -20.78 11.88 7.11
C VAL A 218 -22.28 12.09 7.33
N LEU A 219 -23.09 11.31 6.64
CA LEU A 219 -24.49 11.08 6.97
C LEU A 219 -24.60 9.79 7.79
N ARG A 220 -25.18 9.89 8.99
CA ARG A 220 -25.49 8.76 9.87
C ARG A 220 -26.90 8.92 10.39
N ASP A 221 -27.76 7.92 10.19
CA ASP A 221 -29.17 7.95 10.61
C ASP A 221 -29.90 9.24 10.14
N SER A 222 -29.67 9.62 8.87
CA SER A 222 -30.19 10.85 8.24
C SER A 222 -29.72 12.16 8.89
N LYS A 223 -28.73 12.13 9.79
CA LYS A 223 -28.11 13.30 10.42
C LYS A 223 -26.70 13.50 9.90
N ILE A 224 -26.34 14.76 9.67
CA ILE A 224 -24.98 15.13 9.28
C ILE A 224 -24.12 15.22 10.54
N LEU A 225 -22.99 14.52 10.52
CA LEU A 225 -21.95 14.56 11.54
C LEU A 225 -20.63 14.98 10.89
N GLU A 226 -19.78 15.63 11.67
CA GLU A 226 -18.44 16.06 11.24
C GLU A 226 -17.42 15.58 12.28
N PHE A 227 -16.31 15.03 11.81
CA PHE A 227 -15.26 14.49 12.64
C PHE A 227 -13.90 15.00 12.17
N ASP A 228 -13.09 15.48 13.10
CA ASP A 228 -11.68 15.74 12.89
C ASP A 228 -10.91 14.44 13.11
N ILE A 229 -10.44 13.84 12.01
CA ILE A 229 -9.79 12.52 12.02
C ILE A 229 -8.29 12.71 11.81
N LYS A 230 -7.50 12.24 12.79
CA LYS A 230 -6.05 12.17 12.65
C LYS A 230 -5.67 11.00 11.73
N LEU A 231 -4.95 11.29 10.66
CA LEU A 231 -4.60 10.31 9.64
C LEU A 231 -3.32 9.55 9.98
N ALA A 232 -3.27 8.28 9.58
CA ALA A 232 -2.15 7.38 9.81
C ALA A 232 -1.88 6.50 8.58
N THR A 233 -0.72 5.84 8.54
CA THR A 233 -0.36 4.87 7.49
C THR A 233 -1.18 3.59 7.60
N HIS A 234 -1.41 2.91 6.48
CA HIS A 234 -2.11 1.62 6.47
C HIS A 234 -1.29 0.53 7.16
N LYS A 235 -1.94 -0.25 8.03
CA LYS A 235 -1.35 -1.44 8.63
C LYS A 235 -2.09 -2.69 8.19
N ARG A 236 -1.52 -3.38 7.19
CA ARG A 236 -2.03 -4.66 6.70
C ARG A 236 -1.62 -5.80 7.64
N LEU A 237 -2.51 -6.80 7.79
CA LEU A 237 -2.22 -8.04 8.52
C LEU A 237 -1.08 -8.83 7.85
N ILE A 238 -1.09 -8.89 6.50
CA ILE A 238 0.00 -9.40 5.68
C ILE A 238 0.70 -8.21 5.01
N PRO A 239 1.86 -7.77 5.52
CA PRO A 239 2.59 -6.63 4.99
C PRO A 239 3.03 -6.84 3.54
N ALA A 240 2.95 -5.78 2.74
CA ALA A 240 3.44 -5.76 1.36
C ALA A 240 4.97 -5.81 1.24
N HIS A 241 5.68 -5.37 2.28
CA HIS A 241 7.15 -5.32 2.35
C HIS A 241 7.64 -5.38 3.80
N THR A 242 8.93 -5.66 4.00
CA THR A 242 9.58 -5.77 5.33
C THR A 242 10.42 -4.54 5.72
N ASN A 243 10.35 -3.44 4.95
CA ASN A 243 11.15 -2.22 5.18
C ASN A 243 12.67 -2.51 5.26
N ALA A 244 13.16 -3.40 4.40
CA ALA A 244 14.55 -3.87 4.38
C ALA A 244 15.04 -4.52 5.70
N LYS A 245 14.12 -4.89 6.60
CA LYS A 245 14.45 -5.69 7.78
C LYS A 245 14.52 -7.17 7.39
N PRO A 246 15.45 -7.94 7.98
CA PRO A 246 15.44 -9.38 7.79
C PRO A 246 14.11 -9.97 8.28
N PRO A 247 13.54 -10.97 7.57
CA PRO A 247 12.33 -11.64 8.03
C PRO A 247 12.59 -12.25 9.41
N SER A 248 11.65 -12.04 10.32
CA SER A 248 11.74 -12.60 11.68
C SER A 248 11.34 -14.06 11.65
N TYR A 249 12.12 -14.92 12.30
CA TYR A 249 11.82 -16.34 12.47
C TYR A 249 12.20 -16.81 13.88
N TYR A 250 11.63 -17.94 14.30
CA TYR A 250 11.92 -18.60 15.56
C TYR A 250 11.91 -20.12 15.34
N ILE A 251 12.84 -20.85 15.94
CA ILE A 251 12.96 -22.30 15.76
C ILE A 251 13.00 -23.00 17.11
N ILE A 252 12.16 -24.01 17.28
CA ILE A 252 12.21 -24.94 18.41
C ILE A 252 11.88 -26.35 17.94
N ALA A 253 12.64 -27.35 18.40
CA ALA A 253 12.44 -28.76 18.06
C ALA A 253 12.30 -29.04 16.53
N GLY A 254 12.99 -28.25 15.71
CA GLY A 254 12.94 -28.32 14.25
C GLY A 254 11.78 -27.57 13.58
N PHE A 255 10.76 -27.13 14.32
CA PHE A 255 9.67 -26.32 13.77
C PHE A 255 10.14 -24.89 13.49
N VAL A 256 10.01 -24.44 12.23
CA VAL A 256 10.40 -23.09 11.81
C VAL A 256 9.17 -22.19 11.77
N PHE A 257 9.07 -21.26 12.71
CA PHE A 257 7.98 -20.28 12.79
C PHE A 257 8.39 -18.96 12.13
N THR A 258 7.49 -18.38 11.34
CA THR A 258 7.71 -17.07 10.69
C THR A 258 6.40 -16.32 10.52
N ALA A 259 6.49 -15.01 10.25
CA ALA A 259 5.33 -14.17 9.94
C ALA A 259 5.12 -14.08 8.42
N VAL A 260 3.89 -14.28 7.96
CA VAL A 260 3.54 -14.20 6.54
C VAL A 260 3.55 -12.75 6.07
N THR A 261 4.22 -12.52 4.93
CA THR A 261 4.33 -11.24 4.23
C THR A 261 4.19 -11.49 2.72
N VAL A 262 3.93 -10.47 1.91
CA VAL A 262 3.93 -10.63 0.44
C VAL A 262 5.29 -11.15 -0.09
N PRO A 263 6.45 -10.66 0.37
CA PRO A 263 7.74 -11.24 -0.01
C PRO A 263 7.88 -12.72 0.38
N TYR A 264 7.31 -13.13 1.53
CA TYR A 264 7.28 -14.54 1.93
C TYR A 264 6.46 -15.38 0.96
N LEU A 265 5.22 -14.96 0.66
CA LEU A 265 4.35 -15.67 -0.30
C LEU A 265 4.99 -15.78 -1.68
N ARG A 266 5.62 -14.70 -2.16
CA ARG A 266 6.33 -14.71 -3.44
C ARG A 266 7.55 -15.62 -3.45
N SER A 267 8.26 -15.71 -2.32
CA SER A 267 9.41 -16.62 -2.17
C SER A 267 8.96 -18.09 -2.19
N GLU A 268 7.85 -18.40 -1.53
CA GLU A 268 7.36 -19.77 -1.38
C GLU A 268 6.62 -20.28 -2.62
N TYR A 269 5.83 -19.42 -3.28
CA TYR A 269 4.90 -19.80 -4.34
C TYR A 269 5.19 -19.11 -5.69
N GLY A 270 6.29 -18.35 -5.79
CA GLY A 270 6.69 -17.69 -7.03
C GLY A 270 5.89 -16.42 -7.37
N LYS A 271 5.98 -15.97 -8.63
CA LYS A 271 5.30 -14.77 -9.12
C LYS A 271 3.77 -14.90 -9.04
N ASP A 272 3.25 -16.11 -9.22
CA ASP A 272 1.82 -16.43 -9.28
C ASP A 272 1.25 -16.86 -7.91
N TYR A 273 1.88 -16.41 -6.81
CA TYR A 273 1.44 -16.74 -5.44
C TYR A 273 -0.04 -16.43 -5.17
N GLU A 274 -0.63 -15.45 -5.88
CA GLU A 274 -2.05 -15.08 -5.77
C GLU A 274 -3.00 -16.20 -6.24
N PHE A 275 -2.49 -17.20 -6.96
CA PHE A 275 -3.23 -18.37 -7.43
C PHE A 275 -2.75 -19.66 -6.77
N ASP A 276 -1.44 -19.78 -6.50
CA ASP A 276 -0.82 -21.03 -6.07
C ASP A 276 -0.69 -21.17 -4.55
N ALA A 277 -0.74 -20.06 -3.80
CA ALA A 277 -0.67 -20.13 -2.34
C ALA A 277 -1.94 -20.76 -1.74
N PRO A 278 -1.86 -21.37 -0.53
CA PRO A 278 -3.02 -21.93 0.15
C PRO A 278 -4.16 -20.91 0.27
N VAL A 279 -5.38 -21.34 -0.09
CA VAL A 279 -6.59 -20.50 -0.10
C VAL A 279 -6.81 -19.78 1.23
N LYS A 280 -6.48 -20.42 2.36
CA LYS A 280 -6.58 -19.81 3.71
C LYS A 280 -5.66 -18.60 3.90
N LEU A 281 -4.43 -18.67 3.37
CA LEU A 281 -3.49 -17.55 3.42
C LEU A 281 -3.92 -16.45 2.44
N LEU A 282 -4.44 -16.82 1.27
CA LEU A 282 -4.97 -15.87 0.28
C LEU A 282 -6.21 -15.13 0.78
N ASP A 283 -7.15 -15.82 1.43
CA ASP A 283 -8.32 -15.22 2.05
C ASP A 283 -7.92 -14.13 3.06
N LYS A 284 -6.93 -14.42 3.92
CA LYS A 284 -6.39 -13.45 4.87
C LYS A 284 -5.63 -12.31 4.17
N HIS A 285 -4.90 -12.62 3.09
CA HIS A 285 -4.20 -11.59 2.30
C HIS A 285 -5.16 -10.58 1.66
N LEU A 286 -6.29 -11.06 1.14
CA LEU A 286 -7.23 -10.26 0.37
C LEU A 286 -8.30 -9.59 1.23
N HIS A 287 -8.67 -10.18 2.37
CA HIS A 287 -9.90 -9.80 3.09
C HIS A 287 -9.73 -9.55 4.59
N ALA A 288 -8.67 -10.07 5.23
CA ALA A 288 -8.48 -9.87 6.66
C ALA A 288 -7.89 -8.49 6.96
N MET A 289 -8.41 -7.86 8.01
CA MET A 289 -7.89 -6.64 8.61
C MET A 289 -7.13 -7.02 9.87
N ALA A 290 -6.13 -6.23 10.25
CA ALA A 290 -5.49 -6.41 11.55
C ALA A 290 -6.45 -5.92 12.63
N GLU A 291 -6.67 -6.73 13.67
CA GLU A 291 -7.48 -6.41 14.84
C GLU A 291 -6.68 -5.65 15.90
N SER A 292 -5.35 -5.79 15.89
CA SER A 292 -4.46 -4.94 16.69
C SER A 292 -3.34 -4.33 15.85
N THR A 293 -2.70 -3.28 16.38
CA THR A 293 -1.33 -2.96 15.97
C THR A 293 -0.46 -4.20 16.22
N ASP A 294 0.84 -4.29 15.99
CA ASP A 294 1.63 -5.54 16.17
C ASP A 294 1.07 -6.95 15.76
N GLU A 295 -0.13 -7.14 15.21
CA GLU A 295 -0.68 -8.45 14.84
C GLU A 295 0.05 -8.99 13.60
N GLN A 296 0.32 -10.29 13.63
CA GLN A 296 0.98 -10.98 12.53
C GLN A 296 0.35 -12.36 12.34
N LEU A 297 0.18 -12.75 11.08
CA LEU A 297 -0.17 -14.12 10.73
C LEU A 297 1.09 -15.00 10.87
N VAL A 298 1.18 -15.76 11.96
CA VAL A 298 2.30 -16.68 12.24
C VAL A 298 2.01 -18.06 11.67
N VAL A 299 2.96 -18.61 10.91
CA VAL A 299 2.88 -19.97 10.36
C VAL A 299 4.05 -20.82 10.82
N ILE A 300 3.83 -22.14 10.84
CA ILE A 300 4.92 -23.10 10.68
C ILE A 300 5.26 -23.10 9.20
N SER A 301 6.43 -22.59 8.84
CA SER A 301 6.93 -22.57 7.46
C SER A 301 7.26 -23.99 7.01
N GLN A 302 8.05 -24.69 7.81
CA GLN A 302 8.50 -26.06 7.56
C GLN A 302 8.95 -26.73 8.87
N VAL A 303 9.20 -28.03 8.82
CA VAL A 303 9.77 -28.82 9.92
C VAL A 303 11.12 -29.41 9.49
N LEU A 304 12.18 -29.05 10.22
CA LEU A 304 13.51 -29.64 10.09
C LEU A 304 13.49 -31.01 10.78
N VAL A 305 13.45 -32.06 9.97
CA VAL A 305 13.25 -33.45 10.42
C VAL A 305 14.28 -33.88 11.47
N ALA A 306 13.78 -34.38 12.60
CA ALA A 306 14.54 -34.94 13.71
C ALA A 306 13.67 -35.89 14.55
N ASP A 307 14.29 -36.73 15.39
CA ASP A 307 13.56 -37.72 16.22
C ASP A 307 12.46 -37.09 17.10
N ILE A 308 12.63 -35.84 17.52
CA ILE A 308 11.69 -35.11 18.39
C ILE A 308 10.39 -34.69 17.68
N ASN A 309 10.38 -34.65 16.35
CA ASN A 309 9.24 -34.16 15.56
C ASN A 309 8.67 -35.22 14.59
N ILE A 310 8.92 -36.50 14.90
CA ILE A 310 8.34 -37.63 14.17
C ILE A 310 6.81 -37.52 14.12
N GLY A 311 6.24 -37.64 12.92
CA GLY A 311 4.80 -37.54 12.65
C GLY A 311 4.32 -36.13 12.28
N TYR A 312 5.22 -35.14 12.23
CA TYR A 312 4.91 -33.75 11.90
C TYR A 312 5.70 -33.21 10.69
N GLU A 313 6.43 -34.06 9.98
CA GLU A 313 7.41 -33.70 8.95
C GLU A 313 6.78 -32.94 7.77
N ASP A 314 5.52 -33.25 7.44
CA ASP A 314 4.82 -32.70 6.28
C ASP A 314 4.07 -31.39 6.57
N ILE A 315 4.20 -30.82 7.78
CA ILE A 315 3.57 -29.54 8.11
C ILE A 315 4.30 -28.42 7.37
N VAL A 316 3.58 -27.76 6.46
CA VAL A 316 4.08 -26.66 5.65
C VAL A 316 3.08 -25.52 5.64
N ASN A 317 3.57 -24.28 5.77
CA ASN A 317 2.80 -23.04 5.61
C ASN A 317 1.43 -23.00 6.33
N THR A 318 1.36 -23.56 7.53
CA THR A 318 0.12 -23.72 8.30
C THR A 318 0.06 -22.72 9.45
N GLN A 319 -1.04 -21.97 9.58
CA GLN A 319 -1.17 -20.94 10.62
C GLN A 319 -1.19 -21.55 12.02
N VAL A 320 -0.47 -20.91 12.95
CA VAL A 320 -0.57 -21.17 14.39
C VAL A 320 -1.62 -20.24 14.99
N LEU A 321 -2.70 -20.81 15.52
CA LEU A 321 -3.81 -20.07 16.12
C LEU A 321 -3.59 -19.82 17.61
N ALA A 322 -3.13 -20.84 18.33
CA ALA A 322 -2.92 -20.77 19.78
C ALA A 322 -1.74 -21.64 20.24
N PHE A 323 -1.21 -21.30 21.41
CA PHE A 323 -0.20 -22.06 22.14
C PHE A 323 -0.69 -22.33 23.57
N ASN A 324 -0.77 -23.60 23.97
CA ASN A 324 -1.35 -24.05 25.25
C ASN A 324 -2.70 -23.36 25.56
N GLY A 325 -3.58 -23.27 24.56
CA GLY A 325 -4.91 -22.66 24.65
C GLY A 325 -4.93 -21.12 24.68
N LYS A 326 -3.77 -20.45 24.57
CA LYS A 326 -3.67 -18.98 24.51
C LYS A 326 -3.49 -18.51 23.06
N PRO A 327 -4.29 -17.55 22.56
CA PRO A 327 -4.16 -17.07 21.19
C PRO A 327 -2.78 -16.50 20.87
N VAL A 328 -2.24 -16.84 19.69
CA VAL A 328 -1.01 -16.27 19.16
C VAL A 328 -1.34 -14.97 18.42
N LYS A 329 -0.78 -13.84 18.87
CA LYS A 329 -1.02 -12.53 18.24
C LYS A 329 0.04 -12.18 17.20
N ASN A 330 1.28 -12.57 17.47
CA ASN A 330 2.43 -12.32 16.63
C ASN A 330 3.60 -13.24 16.99
N LEU A 331 4.65 -13.24 16.16
CA LEU A 331 5.77 -14.15 16.32
C LEU A 331 6.52 -13.94 17.64
N LYS A 332 6.67 -12.68 18.07
CA LYS A 332 7.31 -12.34 19.36
C LYS A 332 6.51 -12.90 20.54
N SER A 333 5.19 -12.81 20.49
CA SER A 333 4.32 -13.37 21.54
C SER A 333 4.43 -14.89 21.60
N LEU A 334 4.51 -15.57 20.44
CA LEU A 334 4.71 -17.01 20.38
C LEU A 334 6.05 -17.42 21.00
N ALA A 335 7.15 -16.80 20.56
CA ALA A 335 8.49 -17.07 21.10
C ALA A 335 8.52 -16.90 22.63
N ASN A 336 7.98 -15.78 23.13
CA ASN A 336 7.89 -15.55 24.57
C ASN A 336 7.05 -16.60 25.31
N MET A 337 5.94 -17.06 24.72
CA MET A 337 5.11 -18.09 25.36
C MET A 337 5.82 -19.44 25.44
N VAL A 338 6.56 -19.80 24.39
CA VAL A 338 7.35 -21.04 24.34
C VAL A 338 8.52 -20.97 25.31
N ASP A 339 9.31 -19.90 25.29
CA ASP A 339 10.51 -19.74 26.13
C ASP A 339 10.19 -19.70 27.64
N ASN A 340 8.97 -19.29 28.01
CA ASN A 340 8.51 -19.24 29.40
C ASN A 340 7.58 -20.42 29.77
N CYS A 341 7.42 -21.41 28.89
CA CYS A 341 6.56 -22.55 29.15
C CYS A 341 7.22 -23.50 30.17
N ASN A 342 6.51 -23.77 31.27
CA ASN A 342 6.91 -24.76 32.28
C ASN A 342 5.95 -25.97 32.32
N ASP A 343 4.98 -26.01 31.40
CA ASP A 343 4.06 -27.14 31.28
C ASP A 343 4.79 -28.35 30.69
N GLU A 344 4.26 -29.55 30.94
CA GLU A 344 4.84 -30.81 30.44
C GLU A 344 4.88 -30.88 28.91
N TYR A 345 3.93 -30.22 28.23
CA TYR A 345 3.77 -30.26 26.78
C TYR A 345 3.72 -28.87 26.15
N LEU A 346 4.30 -28.76 24.96
CA LEU A 346 4.13 -27.64 24.06
C LEU A 346 3.02 -27.98 23.06
N ARG A 347 1.83 -27.41 23.25
CA ARG A 347 0.67 -27.65 22.37
C ARG A 347 0.46 -26.45 21.45
N PHE A 348 0.66 -26.66 20.16
CA PHE A 348 0.35 -25.71 19.10
C PHE A 348 -0.99 -26.08 18.46
N ASP A 349 -1.98 -25.20 18.56
CA ASP A 349 -3.25 -25.38 17.85
C ASP A 349 -3.13 -24.71 16.47
N LEU A 350 -3.23 -25.52 15.42
CA LEU A 350 -3.02 -25.10 14.03
C LEU A 350 -4.34 -24.89 13.28
N GLU A 351 -4.31 -24.07 12.23
CA GLU A 351 -5.37 -23.96 11.24
C GLU A 351 -5.34 -25.22 10.35
N TYR A 352 -5.96 -26.30 10.82
CA TYR A 352 -6.10 -27.53 10.04
C TYR A 352 -6.90 -27.28 8.74
N GLN A 353 -6.43 -27.89 7.65
CA GLN A 353 -7.05 -27.86 6.32
C GLN A 353 -8.39 -28.60 6.29
#